data_AF-B0PAK0-F1
#
_entry.id   AF-B0PAK0-F1
#
_cell.length_a   1.000
_cell.length_b   1.000
_cell.length_c   1.000
_cell.angle_alpha   90.00
_cell.angle_beta   90.00
_cell.angle_gamma   90.00
#
_symmetry.space_group_name_H-M   'P 1'
#
loop_
_entity.id
_entity.type
_entity.pdbx_description
1 polymer ?
#
loop_
_entity_poly.entity_id
_entity_poly.type
_entity_poly.pdbx_seq_one_letter_code
_entity_poly.pdbx_strand_id
1 'polypeptide(L)' 'MKEKNYAKLRGRTIEKGMSQKDVAKQIGMSETTYSLKLNGRYPFKQSEMQKIINLLSIPVDEIGSYFFTQKV' A
#
# COMPACT_ATOMS: atom_id res chain seq x y z
N MET A 1 -15.29 11.72 -4.72
CA MET A 1 -14.41 10.66 -5.23
C MET A 1 -14.37 9.56 -4.19
N LYS A 2 -14.64 8.29 -4.54
CA LYS A 2 -14.66 7.18 -3.58
C LYS A 2 -13.24 6.97 -3.03
N GLU A 3 -13.06 7.19 -1.73
CA GLU A 3 -11.77 7.05 -1.06
C GLU A 3 -11.47 5.56 -0.89
N LYS A 4 -10.23 5.12 -1.16
CA LYS A 4 -9.82 3.72 -0.98
C LYS A 4 -9.33 3.51 0.45
N ASN A 5 -9.71 2.40 1.06
CA ASN A 5 -9.27 2.05 2.40
C ASN A 5 -8.02 1.15 2.35
N TYR A 6 -6.88 1.69 2.77
CA TYR A 6 -5.60 0.98 2.83
C TYR A 6 -5.21 0.55 4.26
N ALA A 7 -6.16 0.42 5.18
CA ALA A 7 -5.89 -0.02 6.55
C ALA A 7 -5.19 -1.40 6.61
N LYS A 8 -5.61 -2.35 5.76
CA LYS A 8 -4.96 -3.66 5.63
C LYS A 8 -3.48 -3.55 5.25
N LEU A 9 -3.16 -2.66 4.31
CA LEU A 9 -1.78 -2.39 3.88
C LEU A 9 -0.92 -1.86 5.05
N ARG A 10 -1.49 -0.98 5.87
CA ARG A 10 -0.82 -0.47 7.08
C ARG A 10 -0.56 -1.59 8.09
N GLY A 11 -1.57 -2.42 8.37
CA GLY A 11 -1.43 -3.58 9.25
C GLY A 11 -0.32 -4.53 8.77
N ARG A 12 -0.36 -4.92 7.49
CA ARG A 12 0.64 -5.81 6.89
C ARG A 12 2.05 -5.23 6.90
N THR A 13 2.18 -3.91 6.74
CA THR A 13 3.47 -3.23 6.84
C THR A 13 4.08 -3.41 8.24
N ILE A 14 3.27 -3.25 9.28
CA ILE A 14 3.67 -3.44 10.68
C ILE A 14 3.94 -4.92 10.98
N GLU A 15 3.12 -5.85 10.50
CA GLU A 15 3.33 -7.30 10.64
C GLU A 15 4.68 -7.76 10.07
N LYS A 16 5.16 -7.08 9.02
CA LYS A 16 6.47 -7.32 8.40
C LYS A 16 7.61 -6.58 9.10
N GLY A 17 7.35 -5.91 10.22
CA GLY A 17 8.36 -5.14 10.97
C GLY A 17 8.87 -3.91 10.22
N MET A 18 8.11 -3.41 9.23
CA MET A 18 8.48 -2.25 8.43
C MET A 18 7.66 -1.03 8.82
N SER A 19 8.23 0.16 8.61
CA SER A 19 7.49 1.41 8.64
C SER A 19 7.00 1.82 7.25
N GLN A 20 6.10 2.80 7.19
CA GLN A 20 5.68 3.41 5.91
C GLN A 20 6.87 4.00 5.14
N LYS A 21 7.84 4.56 5.87
CA LYS A 21 9.10 5.10 5.33
C LYS A 21 9.95 4.00 4.68
N ASP A 22 10.06 2.84 5.32
CA ASP A 22 10.83 1.72 4.79
C ASP A 22 10.21 1.19 3.50
N VAL A 23 8.88 0.99 3.49
CA VAL A 23 8.16 0.57 2.29
C VAL A 23 8.34 1.59 1.17
N ALA A 24 8.16 2.88 1.45
CA ALA A 24 8.34 3.94 0.46
C ALA A 24 9.75 3.93 -0.16
N LYS A 25 10.78 3.81 0.69
CA LYS A 25 12.18 3.73 0.27
C LYS A 25 12.43 2.49 -0.61
N GLN A 26 11.93 1.33 -0.21
CA GLN A 26 12.13 0.07 -0.94
C GLN A 26 11.44 0.07 -2.31
N ILE A 27 10.28 0.71 -2.43
CA ILE A 27 9.57 0.80 -3.72
C ILE A 27 10.05 1.97 -4.61
N GLY A 28 10.95 2.81 -4.09
CA GLY A 28 11.60 3.90 -4.81
C GLY A 28 10.80 5.21 -4.84
N MET A 29 10.09 5.56 -3.75
CA MET A 29 9.37 6.82 -3.62
C MET A 29 9.58 7.49 -2.26
N SER A 30 9.17 8.76 -2.14
CA SER A 30 9.21 9.46 -0.86
C SER A 30 8.12 8.96 0.10
N GLU A 31 8.39 9.04 1.40
CA GLU A 31 7.41 8.74 2.45
C GLU A 31 6.14 9.58 2.30
N THR A 32 6.28 10.87 1.97
CA THR A 32 5.16 11.79 1.73
C THR A 32 4.29 11.31 0.57
N THR A 33 4.89 10.91 -0.55
CA THR A 33 4.15 10.36 -1.71
C THR A 33 3.39 9.09 -1.33
N TYR A 34 4.02 8.20 -0.57
CA TYR A 34 3.40 6.96 -0.10
C TYR A 34 2.22 7.24 0.84
N SER A 35 2.39 8.16 1.79
CA SER A 35 1.32 8.59 2.70
C SER A 35 0.13 9.21 1.95
N LEU A 36 0.38 10.08 0.96
CA LEU A 36 -0.68 10.66 0.13
C LEU A 36 -1.45 9.58 -0.64
N LYS A 37 -0.77 8.54 -1.14
CA LYS A 37 -1.41 7.38 -1.79
C LYS A 37 -2.24 6.55 -0.80
N LEU A 38 -1.70 6.26 0.38
CA LEU A 38 -2.40 5.55 1.46
C LEU A 38 -3.61 6.32 2.01
N ASN A 39 -3.62 7.65 1.87
CA ASN A 39 -4.76 8.50 2.22
C ASN A 39 -5.71 8.73 1.03
N GLY A 40 -5.56 7.97 -0.07
CA GLY A 40 -6.45 8.03 -1.21
C GLY A 40 -6.34 9.31 -2.05
N ARG A 41 -5.37 10.19 -1.78
CA ARG A 41 -5.15 11.43 -2.55
C ARG A 41 -4.63 11.15 -3.96
N TYR A 42 -3.84 10.08 -4.10
CA TYR A 42 -3.34 9.59 -5.38
C TYR A 42 -3.50 8.07 -5.48
N PRO A 43 -3.80 7.52 -6.67
CA PRO A 43 -3.83 6.09 -6.87
C PRO A 43 -2.40 5.50 -6.86
N PHE A 44 -2.28 4.24 -6.44
CA PHE A 44 -1.09 3.44 -6.72
C PHE A 44 -1.05 3.05 -8.20
N LYS A 45 0.13 3.10 -8.81
CA LYS A 45 0.38 2.55 -10.14
C LYS A 45 0.55 1.04 -10.04
N GLN A 46 0.25 0.31 -11.11
CA GLN A 46 0.41 -1.15 -11.13
C GLN A 46 1.85 -1.59 -10.79
N SER A 47 2.86 -0.88 -11.29
CA SER A 47 4.27 -1.14 -10.96
C SER A 47 4.59 -0.94 -9.48
N GLU A 48 3.96 0.03 -8.81
CA GLU A 48 4.12 0.25 -7.37
C GLU A 48 3.42 -0.85 -6.58
N MET A 49 2.20 -1.23 -6.98
CA MET A 49 1.46 -2.33 -6.36
C MET A 49 2.27 -3.62 -6.42
N GLN A 50 2.85 -3.97 -7.58
CA GLN A 50 3.66 -5.17 -7.74
C GLN A 50 4.86 -5.19 -6.79
N LYS A 51 5.56 -4.06 -6.65
CA LYS A 51 6.68 -3.94 -5.70
C LYS A 51 6.21 -4.13 -4.26
N ILE A 52 5.08 -3.54 -3.88
CA ILE A 52 4.53 -3.67 -2.53
C ILE A 52 4.07 -5.10 -2.25
N ILE A 53 3.40 -5.76 -3.20
CA ILE A 53 2.97 -7.16 -3.10
C ILE A 53 4.17 -8.07 -2.84
N ASN A 54 5.23 -7.89 -3.62
CA ASN A 54 6.46 -8.67 -3.47
C ASN A 54 7.15 -8.37 -2.12
N LEU A 55 7.27 -7.08 -1.75
CA LEU A 55 7.93 -6.64 -0.52
C LEU A 55 7.19 -7.10 0.75
N LEU A 56 5.86 -7.00 0.76
CA LEU A 56 5.01 -7.37 1.89
C LEU A 56 4.56 -8.84 1.85
N SER A 57 5.04 -9.61 0.87
CA SER A 57 4.64 -11.00 0.60
C SER A 57 3.12 -11.17 0.74
N ILE A 58 2.37 -10.35 -0.01
CA ILE A 58 0.91 -10.38 -0.02
C ILE A 58 0.45 -11.60 -0.85
N PRO A 59 -0.38 -12.49 -0.30
CA PRO A 59 -0.95 -13.60 -1.06
C PRO A 59 -1.77 -13.10 -2.25
N VAL A 60 -1.68 -13.81 -3.38
CA VAL A 60 -2.29 -13.37 -4.65
C VAL A 60 -3.82 -13.26 -4.55
N ASP A 61 -4.43 -14.17 -3.80
CA ASP A 61 -5.85 -14.21 -3.48
C ASP A 61 -6.31 -13.02 -2.62
N GLU A 62 -5.41 -12.45 -1.81
CA GLU A 62 -5.75 -11.33 -0.93
C GLU A 62 -5.52 -9.95 -1.55
N ILE A 63 -4.77 -9.85 -2.67
CA ILE A 63 -4.40 -8.57 -3.34
C ILE A 63 -5.62 -7.67 -3.51
N GLY A 64 -6.75 -8.26 -3.91
CA GLY A 64 -8.05 -7.58 -4.04
C GLY A 64 -8.40 -6.73 -2.82
N SER A 65 -8.29 -7.34 -1.64
CA SER A 65 -8.66 -6.73 -0.36
C SER A 65 -7.67 -5.65 0.12
N TYR A 66 -6.44 -5.64 -0.38
CA TYR A 66 -5.45 -4.61 -0.05
C TYR A 66 -5.62 -3.35 -0.89
N PHE A 67 -5.85 -3.48 -2.20
CA PHE A 67 -5.79 -2.33 -3.14
C PHE A 67 -7.15 -1.85 -3.67
N PHE A 68 -8.21 -2.66 -3.50
CA PHE A 68 -9.53 -2.39 -4.09
C PHE A 68 -10.66 -2.24 -3.07
N THR A 69 -10.35 -2.27 -1.77
CA THR A 69 -11.33 -2.00 -0.71
C THR A 69 -11.77 -0.54 -0.72
N GLN A 70 -13.08 -0.31 -0.82
CA GLN A 70 -13.67 1.03 -0.77
C GLN A 70 -13.87 1.45 0.68
N LYS A 71 -13.57 2.72 0.99
CA LYS A 71 -13.98 3.33 2.25
C LYS A 71 -15.50 3.58 2.15
N VAL A 72 -16.26 2.90 3.01
CA VAL A 72 -17.71 3.13 3.19
C VAL A 72 -17.95 4.46 3.88
#